data_AF-A0A1I5U7U7-F1
#
_entry.id   AF-A0A1I5U7U7-F1
#
_cell.length_a   1.000
_cell.length_b   1.000
_cell.length_c   1.000
_cell.angle_alpha   90.00
_cell.angle_beta   90.00
_cell.angle_gamma   90.00
#
_symmetry.space_group_name_H-M   'P 1'
#
loop_
_entity.id
_entity.type
_entity.pdbx_description
1 polymer ?
#
loop_
_entity_poly.entity_id
_entity_poly.type
_entity_poly.pdbx_seq_one_letter_code
_entity_poly.pdbx_strand_id
1 'polypeptide(L)'
;MARKDAREVAMKFLYQKELAGEADLDSLLRMEPHYSIHEKDREYILNLVNLFERYAQEIDGHIKSFSKGWEFNRIAKVDLAILRLALCEILYRPDIPVSVSINEAVELAKKFSGDKSGKFVNGVLGGFIRSNQIATDEQTASEEKITTEEQIASEEKVEAEEKPQ
;
A
#
# COMPACT_ATOMS: atom_id res chain seq x y z
N MET A 1 12.70 0.14 0.60
CA MET A 1 13.65 -0.37 -0.42
C MET A 1 13.55 -1.88 -0.69
N ALA A 2 13.41 -2.76 0.32
CA ALA A 2 13.61 -4.21 0.16
C ALA A 2 12.69 -4.98 -0.82
N ARG A 3 11.73 -4.34 -1.52
CA ARG A 3 10.80 -5.01 -2.46
C ARG A 3 10.36 -4.11 -3.62
N LYS A 4 11.15 -3.08 -3.97
CA LYS A 4 10.76 -2.10 -5.00
C LYS A 4 10.54 -2.76 -6.36
N ASP A 5 11.50 -3.57 -6.80
CA ASP A 5 11.43 -4.31 -8.06
C ASP A 5 10.26 -5.30 -8.04
N ALA A 6 10.07 -6.01 -6.91
CA ALA A 6 8.97 -6.94 -6.75
C ALA A 6 7.59 -6.26 -6.86
N ARG A 7 7.40 -5.07 -6.30
CA ARG A 7 6.16 -4.27 -6.50
C ARG A 7 5.94 -3.88 -7.93
N GLU A 8 6.99 -3.45 -8.61
CA GLU A 8 6.91 -3.05 -10.00
C GLU A 8 6.53 -4.24 -10.90
N VAL A 9 7.13 -5.41 -10.66
CA VAL A 9 6.77 -6.65 -11.34
C VAL A 9 5.33 -7.07 -11.03
N ALA A 10 4.90 -7.02 -9.77
CA ALA A 10 3.53 -7.33 -9.38
C ALA A 10 2.51 -6.39 -10.06
N MET A 11 2.82 -5.09 -10.11
CA MET A 11 2.00 -4.10 -10.83
C MET A 11 1.91 -4.42 -12.33
N LYS A 12 3.05 -4.71 -12.98
CA LYS A 12 3.09 -5.11 -14.39
C LYS A 12 2.28 -6.37 -14.65
N PHE A 13 2.34 -7.35 -13.75
CA PHE A 13 1.54 -8.57 -13.82
C PHE A 13 0.04 -8.27 -13.79
N LEU A 14 -0.42 -7.48 -12.81
CA LEU A 14 -1.83 -7.07 -12.70
C LEU A 14 -2.30 -6.27 -13.93
N TYR A 15 -1.44 -5.41 -14.45
CA TYR A 15 -1.71 -4.64 -15.67
C TYR A 15 -1.86 -5.54 -16.91
N GLN A 16 -0.95 -6.50 -17.12
CA GLN A 16 -1.03 -7.44 -18.23
C GLN A 16 -2.29 -8.31 -18.12
N LYS A 17 -2.59 -8.80 -16.92
CA LYS A 17 -3.80 -9.61 -16.67
C LYS A 17 -5.08 -8.83 -16.97
N GLU A 18 -5.14 -7.55 -16.64
CA GLU A 18 -6.27 -6.69 -16.98
C GLU A 18 -6.44 -6.49 -18.49
N LEU A 19 -5.34 -6.42 -19.25
CA LEU A 19 -5.39 -6.22 -20.70
C LEU A 19 -5.68 -7.50 -21.49
N ALA A 20 -5.05 -8.62 -21.10
CA ALA A 20 -5.08 -9.87 -21.85
C ALA A 20 -5.99 -10.94 -21.22
N GLY A 21 -6.48 -10.74 -20.00
CA GLY A 21 -7.23 -11.73 -19.22
C GLY A 21 -6.33 -12.77 -18.52
N GLU A 22 -5.10 -12.93 -19.01
CA GLU A 22 -4.08 -13.82 -18.46
C GLU A 22 -2.73 -13.12 -18.36
N ALA A 23 -1.88 -13.61 -17.45
CA ALA A 23 -0.50 -13.17 -17.30
C ALA A 23 0.34 -14.32 -16.77
N ASP A 24 1.58 -14.43 -17.23
CA ASP A 24 2.55 -15.42 -16.77
C ASP A 24 3.76 -14.71 -16.15
N LEU A 25 4.01 -14.99 -14.87
CA LEU A 25 5.07 -14.33 -14.11
C LEU A 25 6.45 -14.67 -14.70
N ASP A 26 6.66 -15.93 -15.09
CA ASP A 26 7.96 -16.35 -15.59
C ASP A 26 8.26 -15.72 -16.96
N SER A 27 7.25 -15.54 -17.82
CA SER A 27 7.38 -14.80 -19.07
C SER A 27 7.69 -13.33 -18.84
N LEU A 28 7.01 -12.68 -17.89
CA LEU A 28 7.27 -11.29 -17.53
C LEU A 28 8.71 -11.09 -17.03
N LEU A 29 9.19 -11.98 -16.15
CA LEU A 29 10.56 -11.94 -15.63
C LEU A 29 11.61 -12.18 -16.71
N ARG A 30 11.33 -13.07 -17.69
CA ARG A 30 12.22 -13.28 -18.84
C ARG A 30 12.34 -12.04 -19.73
N MET A 31 11.26 -11.27 -19.87
CA MET A 31 11.26 -10.03 -20.66
C MET A 31 11.99 -8.88 -19.97
N GLU A 32 12.12 -8.95 -18.64
CA GLU A 32 12.71 -7.88 -17.82
C GLU A 32 13.89 -8.42 -16.98
N PRO A 33 14.97 -8.89 -17.62
CA PRO A 33 16.07 -9.58 -16.95
C PRO A 33 16.88 -8.69 -16.00
N HIS A 34 16.62 -7.38 -16.01
CA HIS A 34 17.30 -6.40 -15.16
C HIS A 34 16.77 -6.37 -13.73
N TYR A 35 15.59 -6.94 -13.45
CA TYR A 35 15.10 -7.07 -12.08
C TYR A 35 15.80 -8.21 -11.37
N SER A 36 16.31 -7.93 -10.16
CA SER A 36 16.84 -8.97 -9.28
C SER A 36 15.72 -9.53 -8.42
N ILE A 37 14.94 -10.46 -8.96
CA ILE A 37 13.84 -11.13 -8.25
C ILE A 37 14.35 -12.43 -7.65
N HIS A 38 14.41 -12.47 -6.32
CA HIS A 38 14.76 -13.68 -5.57
C HIS A 38 13.51 -14.48 -5.19
N GLU A 39 13.71 -15.66 -4.60
CA GLU A 39 12.61 -16.55 -4.21
C GLU A 39 11.56 -15.85 -3.32
N LYS A 40 12.01 -15.09 -2.31
CA LYS A 40 11.12 -14.31 -1.42
C LYS A 40 10.34 -13.22 -2.15
N ASP A 41 10.92 -12.63 -3.19
CA ASP A 41 10.24 -11.63 -4.02
C ASP A 41 9.17 -12.30 -4.88
N ARG A 42 9.48 -13.49 -5.43
CA ARG A 42 8.52 -14.30 -6.18
C ARG A 42 7.33 -14.72 -5.30
N GLU A 43 7.59 -15.18 -4.09
CA GLU A 43 6.55 -15.50 -3.10
C GLU A 43 5.68 -14.28 -2.81
N TYR A 44 6.31 -13.12 -2.59
CA TYR A 44 5.62 -11.86 -2.37
C TYR A 44 4.71 -11.49 -3.55
N ILE A 45 5.21 -11.56 -4.80
CA ILE A 45 4.44 -11.25 -6.01
C ILE A 45 3.23 -12.18 -6.12
N LEU A 46 3.46 -13.49 -6.04
CA LEU A 46 2.41 -14.49 -6.17
C LEU A 46 1.37 -14.38 -5.07
N ASN A 47 1.79 -14.09 -3.83
CA ASN A 47 0.89 -13.84 -2.73
C ASN A 47 -0.03 -12.65 -3.00
N LEU A 48 0.51 -11.51 -3.47
CA LEU A 48 -0.31 -10.34 -3.80
C LEU A 48 -1.27 -10.58 -4.96
N VAL A 49 -0.82 -11.29 -6.00
CA VAL A 49 -1.69 -11.66 -7.13
C VAL A 49 -2.86 -12.54 -6.66
N ASN A 50 -2.58 -13.56 -5.84
CA ASN A 50 -3.62 -14.44 -5.30
C ASN A 50 -4.59 -13.70 -4.37
N LEU A 51 -4.09 -12.76 -3.56
CA LEU A 51 -4.92 -11.90 -2.72
C LEU A 51 -5.83 -11.01 -3.59
N PHE A 52 -5.27 -10.38 -4.62
CA PHE A 52 -6.05 -9.58 -5.55
C PHE A 52 -7.15 -10.42 -6.22
N GLU A 53 -6.83 -11.60 -6.76
CA GLU A 53 -7.83 -12.46 -7.40
C GLU A 53 -8.98 -12.84 -6.47
N ARG A 54 -8.67 -13.07 -5.19
CA ARG A 54 -9.67 -13.41 -4.18
C ARG A 54 -10.57 -12.22 -3.82
N TYR A 55 -10.01 -11.01 -3.78
CA TYR A 55 -10.69 -9.82 -3.25
C TYR A 55 -10.92 -8.71 -4.30
N ALA A 56 -10.80 -9.04 -5.60
CA ALA A 56 -10.82 -8.06 -6.69
C ALA A 56 -12.06 -7.17 -6.67
N GLN A 57 -13.24 -7.75 -6.39
CA GLN A 57 -14.50 -7.00 -6.36
C GLN A 57 -14.55 -5.99 -5.20
N GLU A 58 -14.03 -6.36 -4.03
CA GLU A 58 -13.95 -5.50 -2.85
C GLU A 58 -12.99 -4.34 -3.11
N ILE A 59 -11.79 -4.66 -3.60
CA ILE A 59 -10.74 -3.69 -3.94
C ILE A 59 -11.25 -2.69 -4.99
N ASP A 60 -11.85 -3.18 -6.09
CA ASP A 60 -12.41 -2.30 -7.11
C ASP A 60 -13.57 -1.46 -6.57
N GLY A 61 -14.36 -1.99 -5.64
CA GLY A 61 -15.41 -1.26 -4.92
C GLY A 61 -14.86 -0.08 -4.12
N HIS A 62 -13.74 -0.29 -3.41
CA HIS A 62 -13.04 0.80 -2.72
C HIS A 62 -12.53 1.84 -3.71
N ILE A 63 -11.85 1.44 -4.78
CA ILE A 63 -11.34 2.38 -5.79
C ILE A 63 -12.47 3.26 -6.35
N LYS A 64 -13.60 2.65 -6.74
CA LYS A 64 -14.79 3.37 -7.24
C LYS A 64 -15.33 4.38 -6.25
N SER A 65 -15.34 4.04 -4.96
CA SER A 65 -15.90 4.90 -3.90
C SER A 65 -15.04 6.14 -3.64
N PHE A 66 -13.73 6.03 -3.85
CA PHE A 66 -12.76 7.10 -3.56
C PHE A 66 -12.25 7.83 -4.81
N SER A 67 -12.52 7.35 -6.01
CA SER A 67 -12.20 8.03 -7.28
C SER A 67 -13.23 9.11 -7.67
N LYS A 68 -13.77 9.86 -6.70
CA LYS A 68 -14.83 10.86 -6.93
C LYS A 68 -14.42 11.88 -8.01
N GLY A 69 -15.25 12.05 -9.04
CA GLY A 69 -14.98 12.91 -10.19
C GLY A 69 -14.28 12.22 -11.37
N TRP A 70 -13.91 10.95 -11.22
CA TRP A 70 -13.40 10.10 -12.30
C TRP A 70 -14.31 8.90 -12.49
N GLU A 71 -14.85 8.74 -13.70
CA GLU A 71 -15.48 7.48 -14.10
C GLU A 71 -14.44 6.36 -13.97
N PHE A 72 -14.77 5.28 -13.27
CA PHE A 72 -13.85 4.17 -13.03
C PHE A 72 -13.23 3.64 -14.32
N ASN A 73 -14.03 3.57 -15.39
CA ASN A 73 -13.60 3.12 -16.72
C ASN A 73 -12.67 4.10 -17.44
N ARG A 74 -12.49 5.32 -16.94
CA ARG A 74 -11.56 6.34 -17.46
C ARG A 74 -10.24 6.40 -16.72
N ILE A 75 -10.10 5.68 -15.61
CA ILE A 75 -8.82 5.56 -14.91
C ILE A 75 -7.84 4.85 -15.85
N ALA A 76 -6.62 5.39 -15.98
CA ALA A 76 -5.58 4.74 -16.77
C ALA A 76 -5.35 3.32 -16.23
N LYS A 77 -5.25 2.33 -17.13
CA LYS A 77 -5.13 0.93 -16.74
C LYS A 77 -3.91 0.67 -15.84
N VAL A 78 -2.83 1.43 -16.03
CA VAL A 78 -1.64 1.41 -15.16
C VAL A 78 -1.95 1.94 -13.76
N ASP A 79 -2.59 3.11 -13.65
CA ASP A 79 -3.01 3.67 -12.35
C ASP A 79 -3.96 2.75 -11.61
N LEU A 80 -4.87 2.07 -12.34
CA LEU A 80 -5.78 1.09 -11.77
C LEU A 80 -5.01 -0.12 -11.20
N ALA A 81 -4.02 -0.64 -11.93
CA ALA A 81 -3.16 -1.73 -11.45
C ALA A 81 -2.36 -1.32 -10.19
N ILE A 82 -1.87 -0.08 -10.15
CA ILE A 82 -1.16 0.49 -8.99
C ILE A 82 -2.09 0.58 -7.78
N LEU A 83 -3.29 1.13 -7.94
CA LEU A 83 -4.28 1.25 -6.86
C LEU A 83 -4.70 -0.11 -6.32
N ARG A 84 -4.91 -1.10 -7.21
CA ARG A 84 -5.24 -2.47 -6.82
C ARG A 84 -4.12 -3.12 -6.00
N LEU A 85 -2.88 -2.96 -6.46
CA LEU A 85 -1.71 -3.47 -5.73
C LEU A 85 -1.60 -2.84 -4.33
N ALA A 86 -1.70 -1.51 -4.26
CA ALA A 86 -1.57 -0.77 -3.00
C ALA A 86 -2.67 -1.15 -2.00
N LEU A 87 -3.92 -1.25 -2.45
CA LEU A 87 -5.02 -1.68 -1.59
C LEU A 87 -4.89 -3.14 -1.15
N CYS A 88 -4.33 -4.03 -1.98
CA CYS A 88 -4.00 -5.38 -1.54
C CYS A 88 -3.00 -5.38 -0.38
N GLU A 89 -1.94 -4.58 -0.48
CA GLU A 89 -0.97 -4.44 0.61
C GLU A 89 -1.64 -3.89 1.87
N ILE A 90 -2.35 -2.77 1.75
CA ILE A 90 -2.98 -2.08 2.89
C ILE A 90 -3.99 -2.97 3.62
N LEU A 91 -4.81 -3.74 2.88
CA LEU A 91 -5.89 -4.54 3.46
C LEU A 91 -5.44 -5.91 3.96
N TYR A 92 -4.48 -6.54 3.29
CA TYR A 92 -4.18 -7.96 3.49
C TYR A 92 -2.72 -8.26 3.82
N ARG A 93 -1.84 -7.26 3.90
CA ARG A 93 -0.42 -7.40 4.27
C ARG A 93 -0.07 -6.56 5.50
N PRO A 94 -0.47 -7.01 6.71
CA PRO A 94 -0.13 -6.30 7.96
C PRO A 94 1.37 -6.26 8.25
N ASP A 95 2.19 -7.06 7.55
CA ASP A 95 3.65 -6.99 7.63
C ASP A 95 4.23 -5.78 6.86
N ILE A 96 3.40 -5.04 6.12
CA ILE A 96 3.83 -3.90 5.30
C ILE A 96 3.19 -2.63 5.86
N PRO A 97 4.01 -1.67 6.32
CA PRO A 97 3.54 -0.38 6.77
C PRO A 97 2.61 0.28 5.73
N VAL A 98 1.47 0.82 6.20
CA VAL A 98 0.48 1.49 5.33
C VAL A 98 1.12 2.67 4.60
N SER A 99 1.93 3.44 5.33
CA SER A 99 2.67 4.59 4.79
C SER A 99 3.61 4.20 3.63
N VAL A 100 4.30 3.06 3.76
CA VAL A 100 5.19 2.52 2.73
C VAL A 100 4.40 2.12 1.48
N SER A 101 3.27 1.42 1.66
CA SER A 101 2.40 1.00 0.56
C SER A 101 1.90 2.20 -0.25
N ILE A 102 1.48 3.27 0.43
CA ILE A 102 1.03 4.52 -0.21
C ILE A 102 2.19 5.19 -0.96
N ASN A 103 3.33 5.36 -0.31
CA ASN A 103 4.47 6.03 -0.92
C ASN A 103 4.97 5.30 -2.18
N GLU A 104 5.12 3.98 -2.12
CA GLU A 104 5.55 3.18 -3.27
C GLU A 104 4.52 3.23 -4.42
N ALA A 105 3.22 3.24 -4.10
CA ALA A 105 2.17 3.41 -5.11
C ALA A 105 2.24 4.77 -5.81
N VAL A 106 2.49 5.84 -5.06
CA VAL A 106 2.66 7.19 -5.62
C VAL A 106 3.88 7.27 -6.51
N GLU A 107 5.01 6.67 -6.11
CA GLU A 107 6.22 6.65 -6.91
C GLU A 107 6.07 5.81 -8.19
N LEU A 108 5.36 4.68 -8.14
CA LEU A 108 5.01 3.91 -9.33
C LEU A 108 4.13 4.75 -10.28
N ALA A 109 3.13 5.45 -9.75
CA ALA A 109 2.23 6.26 -10.58
C ALA A 109 2.98 7.42 -11.25
N LYS A 110 3.89 8.08 -10.54
CA LYS A 110 4.78 9.09 -11.14
C LYS A 110 5.64 8.49 -12.24
N LYS A 111 6.27 7.33 -11.98
CA LYS A 111 7.17 6.65 -12.91
C LYS A 111 6.47 6.25 -14.22
N PHE A 112 5.24 5.71 -14.14
CA PHE A 112 4.57 5.11 -15.29
C PHE A 112 3.43 5.93 -15.88
N SER A 113 2.92 6.94 -15.17
CA SER A 113 1.79 7.77 -15.63
C SER A 113 1.94 9.27 -15.31
N GLY A 114 3.08 9.67 -14.73
CA GLY A 114 3.47 11.07 -14.51
C GLY A 114 2.91 11.68 -13.22
N ASP A 115 3.31 12.93 -12.95
CA ASP A 115 3.05 13.60 -11.67
C ASP A 115 1.55 13.77 -11.34
N LYS A 116 0.71 13.94 -12.37
CA LYS A 116 -0.75 14.06 -12.18
C LYS A 116 -1.32 12.75 -11.64
N SER A 117 -0.87 11.61 -12.16
CA SER A 117 -1.26 10.29 -11.67
C SER A 117 -0.74 10.03 -10.25
N GLY A 118 0.48 10.46 -9.92
CA GLY A 118 0.99 10.42 -8.55
C GLY A 118 0.07 11.16 -7.55
N LYS A 119 -0.39 12.36 -7.91
CA LYS A 119 -1.35 13.13 -7.08
C LYS A 119 -2.71 12.46 -6.99
N PHE A 120 -3.21 11.90 -8.10
CA PHE A 120 -4.48 11.18 -8.14
C PHE A 120 -4.45 9.93 -7.23
N VAL A 121 -3.44 9.07 -7.38
CA VAL A 121 -3.26 7.86 -6.56
C VAL A 121 -3.17 8.22 -5.08
N ASN A 122 -2.37 9.23 -4.74
CA ASN A 122 -2.28 9.71 -3.35
C ASN A 122 -3.65 10.18 -2.81
N GLY A 123 -4.43 10.89 -3.63
CA GLY A 123 -5.76 11.36 -3.26
C GLY A 123 -6.74 10.22 -2.97
N VAL A 124 -6.76 9.19 -3.84
CA VAL A 124 -7.63 8.01 -3.69
C VAL A 124 -7.26 7.23 -2.42
N LEU A 125 -5.97 6.87 -2.26
CA LEU A 125 -5.51 6.10 -1.12
C LEU A 125 -5.68 6.87 0.19
N GLY A 126 -5.33 8.16 0.22
CA GLY A 126 -5.54 9.00 1.40
C GLY A 126 -7.02 9.16 1.76
N GLY A 127 -7.92 9.21 0.77
CA GLY A 127 -9.36 9.20 1.00
C GLY A 127 -9.84 7.91 1.66
N PHE A 128 -9.36 6.77 1.16
CA PHE A 128 -9.66 5.45 1.71
C PHE A 128 -9.21 5.32 3.17
N ILE A 129 -7.96 5.64 3.47
CA ILE A 129 -7.40 5.56 4.84
C ILE A 129 -8.21 6.41 5.83
N ARG A 130 -8.47 7.68 5.50
CA ARG A 130 -9.22 8.59 6.37
C ARG A 130 -10.66 8.12 6.62
N SER A 131 -11.31 7.58 5.60
CA SER A 131 -12.70 7.12 5.71
C SER A 131 -12.83 5.84 6.54
N ASN A 132 -11.83 4.97 6.49
CA ASN A 132 -11.86 3.67 7.15
C ASN A 132 -11.13 3.68 8.51
N GLN A 133 -10.63 4.84 8.96
CA GLN A 133 -9.87 5.01 10.21
C GLN A 133 -8.71 4.01 10.33
N ILE A 134 -8.06 3.72 9.21
CA ILE A 134 -6.90 2.83 9.19
C ILE A 134 -5.74 3.62 9.79
N ALA A 135 -5.22 3.16 10.93
CA ALA A 135 -4.07 3.78 11.55
C ALA A 135 -2.87 3.72 10.60
N THR A 136 -2.29 4.88 10.31
CA THR A 136 -0.98 4.91 9.65
C THR A 136 0.11 4.73 10.69
N ASP A 137 1.27 4.24 10.26
CA ASP A 137 2.41 3.99 11.14
C ASP A 137 2.87 5.25 11.91
N GLU A 138 2.65 6.43 11.32
CA GLU A 138 2.92 7.73 11.95
C GLU A 138 1.91 8.09 13.04
N GLN A 139 0.64 7.69 12.89
CA GLN A 139 -0.41 7.91 13.89
C GLN A 139 -0.22 6.97 15.07
N THR A 140 0.03 5.68 14.84
CA THR A 140 0.34 4.70 15.90
C THR A 140 1.58 5.11 16.69
N ALA A 141 2.65 5.54 16.02
CA ALA A 141 3.87 5.98 16.71
C ALA A 141 3.66 7.26 17.56
N SER A 142 2.75 8.15 17.15
CA SER A 142 2.40 9.34 17.92
C SER A 142 1.52 9.02 19.13
N GLU A 143 0.56 8.10 18.99
CA GLU A 143 -0.31 7.64 20.08
C GLU A 143 0.47 6.85 21.14
N GLU A 144 1.39 5.98 20.72
CA GLU A 144 2.28 5.25 21.63
C GLU A 144 3.21 6.18 22.42
N LYS A 145 3.76 7.23 21.77
CA LYS A 145 4.58 8.24 22.46
C LYS A 145 3.79 9.02 23.51
N ILE A 146 2.59 9.49 23.16
CA ILE A 146 1.73 10.24 24.09
C ILE A 146 1.36 9.36 25.29
N THR A 147 1.00 8.09 25.05
CA THR A 147 0.67 7.13 26.12
C THR A 147 1.87 6.87 27.03
N THR A 148 3.06 6.73 26.46
CA THR A 148 4.29 6.49 27.23
C THR A 148 4.68 7.72 28.06
N GLU A 149 4.57 8.93 27.50
CA GLU A 149 4.85 10.18 28.21
C GLU A 149 3.84 10.44 29.34
N GLU A 150 2.56 10.13 29.15
CA GLU A 150 1.53 10.21 30.21
C GLU A 150 1.76 9.20 31.34
N GLN A 151 2.18 7.97 31.02
CA GLN A 151 2.50 6.96 32.02
C GLN A 151 3.72 7.36 32.87
N ILE A 152 4.81 7.82 32.25
CA ILE A 152 6.01 8.29 32.96
C ILE A 152 5.66 9.49 33.86
N ALA A 153 4.89 10.45 33.36
CA ALA A 153 4.47 11.62 34.14
C ALA A 153 3.55 11.24 35.33
N SER A 154 2.79 10.15 35.21
CA SER A 154 1.97 9.65 36.32
C SER A 154 2.79 8.94 37.40
N GLU A 155 3.82 8.17 37.02
CA GLU A 155 4.70 7.44 37.94
C GLU A 155 5.61 8.40 38.73
N GLU A 156 6.19 9.43 38.09
CA GLU A 156 6.99 10.46 38.79
C GLU A 156 6.19 11.24 39.82
N LYS A 157 4.88 11.43 39.58
CA LYS A 157 3.98 12.14 40.49
C LYS A 157 3.66 11.31 41.73
N VAL A 158 3.53 9.99 41.59
CA VAL A 158 3.33 9.05 42.70
C VAL A 158 4.60 8.93 43.54
N GLU A 159 5.78 8.86 42.91
CA GLU A 159 7.07 8.76 43.62
C GLU A 159 7.46 10.06 44.36
N ALA A 160 7.02 11.21 43.86
CA ALA A 160 7.20 12.50 44.55
C ALA A 160 6.33 12.65 45.81
N GLU A 161 5.19 11.95 45.89
CA GLU A 161 4.28 11.97 47.05
C GLU A 161 4.66 10.95 48.13
N GLU A 162 5.46 9.91 47.83
CA GLU A 162 5.87 8.86 48.78
C GLU A 162 7.20 9.12 49.52
N LYS A 163 7.93 10.20 49.26
CA LYS A 163 9.19 10.47 49.98
C LYS A 163 8.93 10.84 51.45
N PRO A 164 9.39 10.04 52.44
CA PRO A 164 9.27 10.38 53.86
C PRO A 164 10.17 11.57 54.20
N GLN A 165 9.65 12.47 55.03
CA GLN A 165 10.39 13.58 55.65
C GLN A 165 11.57 13.12 56.51
#